data_AF-A0A4E0PZ35-F1
#
_entry.id   AF-A0A4E0PZ35-F1
#
_cell.length_a   1.000
_cell.length_b   1.000
_cell.length_c   1.000
_cell.angle_alpha   90.00
_cell.angle_beta   90.00
_cell.angle_gamma   90.00
#
_symmetry.space_group_name_H-M   'P 1'
#
loop_
_entity.id
_entity.type
_entity.pdbx_description
1 polymer ?
#
loop_
_entity_poly.entity_id
_entity_poly.type
_entity_poly.pdbx_seq_one_letter_code
_entity_poly.pdbx_strand_id
1 'polypeptide(L)'
;MTTKKTILQTIRKHCLECVCGSPKEVELCTSEDCALYPYRSGKDPMPNSGKSKIMAGNNPAQFSNNSTPRREKISLESTNAVKVVPEYGSAFFEAFLA
;
A
#
# COMPACT_ATOMS: atom_id res chain seq x y z
N MET A 1 12.97 -18.17 -0.95
CA MET A 1 12.01 -18.52 -2.02
C MET A 1 11.02 -17.37 -2.19
N THR A 2 11.26 -16.46 -3.14
CA THR A 2 10.28 -15.43 -3.49
C THR A 2 9.27 -16.04 -4.46
N THR A 3 7.99 -16.01 -4.12
CA THR A 3 6.92 -16.50 -4.99
C THR A 3 6.36 -15.35 -5.83
N LYS A 4 5.78 -15.66 -7.00
CA LYS A 4 5.12 -14.65 -7.86
C LYS A 4 4.09 -13.81 -7.08
N LYS A 5 3.32 -14.47 -6.21
CA LYS A 5 2.34 -13.81 -5.33
C LYS A 5 2.99 -12.83 -4.36
N THR A 6 4.11 -13.21 -3.74
CA THR A 6 4.82 -12.30 -2.82
C THR A 6 5.38 -11.09 -3.55
N ILE A 7 5.84 -11.24 -4.80
CA ILE A 7 6.33 -10.12 -5.61
C ILE A 7 5.21 -9.11 -5.88
N LEU A 8 4.04 -9.58 -6.32
CA LEU A 8 2.88 -8.71 -6.56
C LEU A 8 2.40 -8.00 -5.30
N GLN A 9 2.46 -8.66 -4.15
CA GLN A 9 2.14 -8.04 -2.87
C GLN A 9 3.15 -6.95 -2.49
N THR A 10 4.44 -7.17 -2.73
CA THR A 10 5.49 -6.16 -2.51
C THR A 10 5.30 -4.96 -3.42
N ILE A 11 5.01 -5.17 -4.71
CA ILE A 11 4.73 -4.09 -5.67
C ILE A 11 3.53 -3.26 -5.20
N ARG A 12 2.44 -3.91 -4.76
CA ARG A 12 1.26 -3.20 -4.24
C ARG A 12 1.60 -2.36 -3.01
N LYS A 13 2.43 -2.88 -2.09
CA LYS A 13 2.89 -2.11 -0.92
C LYS A 13 3.71 -0.88 -1.32
N HIS A 14 4.64 -1.05 -2.26
CA HIS A 14 5.41 0.06 -2.80
C HIS A 14 4.52 1.12 -3.45
N CYS A 15 3.50 0.71 -4.22
CA CYS A 15 2.53 1.65 -4.78
C CYS A 15 1.75 2.39 -3.69
N LEU A 16 1.38 1.72 -2.59
CA LEU A 16 0.73 2.36 -1.45
C LEU A 16 1.65 3.37 -0.77
N GLU A 17 2.93 3.06 -0.57
CA GLU A 17 3.89 4.01 -0.01
C GLU A 17 4.10 5.23 -0.92
N CYS A 18 4.12 5.00 -2.24
CA CYS A 18 4.27 6.05 -3.24
C CYS A 18 3.11 7.06 -3.27
N VAL A 19 1.87 6.62 -3.00
CA VAL A 19 0.69 7.48 -2.95
C VAL A 19 0.23 7.81 -1.51
N CYS A 20 1.11 7.68 -0.51
CA CYS A 20 0.82 8.02 0.89
C CYS A 20 -0.28 7.17 1.57
N GLY A 21 -0.46 5.92 1.14
CA GLY A 21 -1.26 4.89 1.84
C GLY A 21 -2.73 4.82 1.44
N SER A 22 -3.14 5.59 0.45
CA SER A 22 -4.52 5.69 -0.05
C SER A 22 -4.73 4.69 -1.22
N PRO A 23 -5.48 3.59 -1.03
CA PRO A 23 -5.69 2.61 -2.10
C PRO A 23 -6.46 3.19 -3.30
N LYS A 24 -7.31 4.19 -3.05
CA LYS A 24 -8.05 4.92 -4.10
C LYS A 24 -7.11 5.72 -5.00
N GLU A 25 -6.03 6.28 -4.46
CA GLU A 25 -5.09 7.06 -5.26
C GLU A 25 -4.16 6.14 -6.06
N VAL A 26 -3.92 4.90 -5.61
CA VAL A 26 -3.25 3.88 -6.45
C VAL A 26 -4.08 3.59 -7.70
N GLU A 27 -5.41 3.58 -7.59
CA GLU A 27 -6.32 3.35 -8.73
C GLU A 27 -6.40 4.56 -9.66
N LEU A 28 -6.40 5.77 -9.09
CA LEU A 28 -6.43 7.05 -9.81
C LEU A 28 -5.05 7.55 -10.26
N CYS A 29 -3.99 6.77 -10.00
CA CYS A 29 -2.63 7.12 -10.37
C CYS A 29 -2.53 7.28 -11.90
N THR A 30 -2.14 8.46 -12.37
CA THR A 30 -1.99 8.80 -13.80
C THR A 30 -0.60 8.53 -14.35
N SER A 31 0.27 7.87 -13.58
CA SER A 31 1.66 7.58 -13.97
C SER A 31 1.73 6.43 -14.97
N GLU A 32 1.27 6.65 -16.19
CA GLU A 32 1.27 5.68 -17.29
C GLU A 32 2.70 5.25 -17.68
N ASP A 33 3.68 6.13 -17.49
CA ASP A 33 5.11 5.86 -17.74
C ASP A 33 5.76 4.96 -16.67
N CYS A 34 5.02 4.60 -15.60
CA CYS A 34 5.57 3.77 -14.54
C CYS A 34 5.64 2.29 -14.97
N ALA A 35 6.82 1.68 -14.86
CA ALA A 35 7.00 0.25 -15.13
C ALA A 35 6.13 -0.67 -14.24
N LEU A 36 5.70 -0.17 -13.07
CA LEU A 36 4.84 -0.89 -12.13
C LEU A 36 3.34 -0.64 -12.36
N TYR A 37 2.98 0.26 -13.28
CA TYR A 37 1.58 0.61 -13.60
C TYR A 37 0.66 -0.59 -13.86
N PRO A 38 1.05 -1.64 -14.62
CA PRO A 38 0.19 -2.80 -14.85
C PRO A 38 0.01 -3.69 -13.60
N TYR A 39 0.90 -3.58 -12.61
CA TYR A 39 0.93 -4.42 -11.40
C TYR A 39 0.44 -3.70 -10.15
N ARG A 40 0.05 -2.42 -10.24
CA ARG A 40 -0.37 -1.56 -9.11
C ARG A 40 -1.52 -2.15 -8.28
N SER A 41 -2.39 -2.93 -8.91
CA SER A 41 -3.50 -3.62 -8.26
C SER A 41 -3.07 -4.87 -7.48
N GLY A 42 -1.79 -5.26 -7.53
CA GLY A 42 -1.30 -6.53 -6.97
C GLY A 42 -1.81 -7.75 -7.72
N LYS A 43 -2.28 -7.56 -8.97
CA LYS A 43 -2.81 -8.60 -9.83
C LYS A 43 -1.97 -8.69 -11.10
N ASP A 44 -1.73 -9.93 -11.54
CA ASP A 44 -1.13 -10.17 -12.84
C ASP A 44 -2.10 -9.77 -13.95
N PRO A 45 -1.69 -8.95 -14.94
CA PRO A 45 -2.50 -8.62 -16.11
C PRO A 45 -2.73 -9.85 -17.01
N MET A 46 -1.78 -10.78 -17.03
CA MET A 46 -1.90 -12.06 -17.73
C MET A 46 -1.87 -13.21 -16.70
N PRO A 47 -3.01 -13.52 -16.07
CA PRO A 47 -3.10 -14.70 -15.22
C PRO A 47 -2.97 -15.94 -16.13
N ASN A 48 -2.04 -16.84 -15.80
CA ASN A 48 -1.98 -18.14 -16.47
C ASN A 48 -3.28 -18.89 -16.14
N SER A 49 -4.22 -18.90 -17.09
CA SER A 49 -5.64 -19.25 -16.92
C SER A 49 -5.89 -20.76 -16.84
N GLY A 50 -4.83 -21.59 -16.79
CA GLY A 50 -4.94 -23.05 -16.68
C GLY A 50 -5.41 -23.59 -15.32
N LYS A 51 -6.10 -22.81 -14.47
CA LYS A 51 -6.62 -23.28 -13.18
C LYS A 51 -8.11 -22.97 -13.05
N SER A 52 -8.87 -24.05 -13.03
CA SER A 52 -10.32 -24.15 -12.96
C SER A 52 -11.00 -23.17 -12.01
N LYS A 53 -12.03 -22.48 -12.51
CA LYS A 53 -13.03 -21.76 -11.72
C LYS A 53 -13.81 -22.77 -10.86
N ILE A 54 -13.34 -23.02 -9.65
CA ILE A 54 -14.17 -23.47 -8.54
C ILE A 54 -13.80 -22.55 -7.38
N MET A 55 -14.78 -22.04 -6.62
CA MET A 55 -14.67 -21.02 -5.55
C MET A 55 -14.87 -19.55 -5.98
N ALA A 56 -15.95 -19.29 -6.72
CA ALA A 56 -16.66 -18.00 -6.59
C ALA A 56 -17.45 -18.02 -5.27
N GLY A 57 -16.80 -17.63 -4.19
CA GLY A 57 -17.44 -17.60 -2.88
C GLY A 57 -16.53 -16.99 -1.85
N ASN A 58 -16.27 -15.69 -1.94
CA ASN A 58 -15.75 -14.91 -0.83
C ASN A 58 -16.47 -13.57 -0.80
N ASN A 59 -17.36 -13.41 0.17
CA ASN A 59 -17.93 -12.14 0.59
C ASN A 59 -16.76 -11.19 0.96
N PRO A 60 -16.55 -10.05 0.27
CA PRO A 60 -15.48 -9.11 0.65
C PRO A 60 -15.78 -8.31 1.93
N ALA A 61 -16.87 -8.58 2.63
CA ALA A 61 -17.28 -7.83 3.81
C ALA A 61 -16.71 -8.38 5.12
N GLN A 62 -15.38 -8.51 5.25
CA GLN A 62 -14.72 -8.65 6.57
C GLN A 62 -13.40 -7.89 6.64
N PHE A 63 -13.43 -6.61 6.28
CA PHE A 63 -12.57 -5.63 6.93
C PHE A 63 -13.38 -4.36 7.20
N SER A 64 -14.43 -4.54 8.01
CA SER A 64 -15.00 -3.45 8.81
C SER A 64 -14.26 -3.43 10.13
N ASN A 65 -13.00 -3.01 10.11
CA ASN A 65 -12.38 -2.37 11.25
C ASN A 65 -12.97 -0.95 11.35
N ASN A 66 -14.25 -0.92 11.74
CA ASN A 66 -14.76 0.11 12.63
C ASN A 66 -13.99 -0.02 13.95
N SER A 67 -12.73 0.38 13.93
CA SER A 67 -12.03 0.81 15.13
C SER A 67 -11.98 2.34 15.07
N THR A 68 -13.14 2.99 15.04
CA THR A 68 -13.20 4.27 15.76
C THR A 68 -12.88 3.90 17.21
N PRO A 69 -11.74 4.33 17.78
CA PRO A 69 -11.47 4.04 19.17
C PRO A 69 -12.63 4.61 19.97
N ARG A 70 -13.26 3.75 20.77
CA ARG A 70 -14.20 4.15 21.81
C ARG A 70 -13.52 5.30 22.54
N ARG A 71 -14.08 6.51 22.39
CA ARG A 71 -13.62 7.72 23.05
C ARG A 71 -13.88 7.55 24.55
N GLU A 72 -13.06 6.74 25.22
CA GLU A 72 -12.92 6.85 26.66
C GLU A 72 -12.34 8.24 26.90
N LYS A 73 -13.15 9.08 27.53
CA LYS A 73 -12.72 10.36 28.06
C LYS A 73 -11.66 10.05 29.10
N ILE A 74 -10.40 10.09 28.69
CA ILE A 74 -9.30 10.23 29.63
C ILE A 74 -8.92 11.70 29.56
N SER A 75 -8.99 12.32 30.72
CA SER A 75 -8.80 13.74 30.99
C SER A 75 -7.56 14.30 30.30
N LEU A 76 -7.65 15.59 29.98
CA LEU A 76 -6.54 16.39 29.50
C LEU A 76 -5.42 16.40 30.55
N GLU A 77 -4.35 15.63 30.31
CA GLU A 77 -3.04 15.96 30.88
C GLU A 77 -1.98 15.95 29.77
N SER A 78 -1.81 17.15 29.22
CA SER A 78 -0.54 17.73 28.76
C SER A 78 0.70 16.85 28.95
N THR A 79 1.26 16.30 27.87
CA THR A 79 2.70 16.41 27.59
C THR A 79 2.95 16.27 26.09
N ASN A 80 3.77 17.18 25.59
CA ASN A 80 4.20 17.33 24.21
C ASN A 80 4.75 16.02 23.61
N ALA A 81 4.08 15.48 22.61
CA ALA A 81 4.64 14.47 21.71
C ALA A 81 4.94 15.15 20.36
N VAL A 82 6.21 15.54 20.18
CA VAL A 82 6.77 15.92 18.89
C VAL A 82 6.50 14.77 17.92
N LYS A 83 5.79 15.07 16.82
CA LYS A 83 5.65 14.16 15.69
C LYS A 83 7.06 13.93 15.14
N VAL A 84 7.66 12.78 15.43
CA VAL A 84 8.82 12.30 14.68
C VAL A 84 8.28 11.85 13.33
N VAL A 85 8.39 12.74 12.35
CA VAL A 85 8.20 12.42 10.95
C VAL A 85 9.38 11.54 10.55
N PRO A 86 9.18 10.37 9.92
CA PRO A 86 10.30 9.64 9.33
C PRO A 86 10.80 10.44 8.13
N GLU A 87 11.94 11.10 8.29
CA GLU A 87 12.69 11.75 7.21
C GLU A 87 13.27 10.68 6.28
N TYR A 88 12.45 10.11 5.40
CA TYR A 88 12.94 9.50 4.17
C TYR A 88 12.92 10.54 3.06
N GLY A 89 13.79 11.54 3.18
CA GLY A 89 13.94 12.59 2.19
C GLY A 89 15.28 13.31 2.34
N SER A 90 16.35 12.75 1.75
CA SER A 90 17.54 13.51 1.25
C SER A 90 18.75 12.67 0.83
N ALA A 91 18.82 11.34 1.06
CA ALA A 91 20.06 10.60 0.81
C ALA A 91 20.22 9.92 -0.57
N PHE A 92 19.61 10.43 -1.65
CA PHE A 92 19.74 9.82 -3.00
C PHE A 92 20.18 10.75 -4.14
N PHE A 93 20.45 12.04 -3.89
CA PHE A 93 20.83 12.97 -4.98
C PHE A 93 22.28 13.47 -4.96
N GLU A 94 23.03 13.29 -3.88
CA GLU A 94 24.41 13.81 -3.74
C GLU A 94 25.47 12.69 -3.85
N ALA A 95 25.47 11.94 -4.96
CA ALA A 95 26.56 11.00 -5.25
C ALA A 95 26.94 10.94 -6.74
N PHE A 96 26.51 11.89 -7.56
CA PHE A 96 26.86 11.93 -9.00
C PHE A 96 27.53 13.22 -9.46
N LEU A 97 28.02 14.08 -8.55
CA LEU A 97 28.78 15.26 -8.95
C LEU A 97 29.92 15.63 -7.98
N ALA A 98 30.82 14.67 -7.74
CA ALA A 98 32.18 14.95 -7.28
C ALA A 98 33.16 14.01 -7.98
#